data_AF-A0A536DVU6-F1
#
_entry.id   AF-A0A536DVU6-F1
#
_cell.length_a   1.000
_cell.length_b   1.000
_cell.length_c   1.000
_cell.angle_alpha   90.00
_cell.angle_beta   90.00
_cell.angle_gamma   90.00
#
_symmetry.space_group_name_H-M   'P 1'
#
loop_
_entity.id
_entity.type
_entity.pdbx_description
1 polymer ?
#
loop_
_entity_poly.entity_id
_entity_poly.type
_entity_poly.pdbx_seq_one_letter_code
_entity_poly.pdbx_strand_id
1 'polypeptide(L)'
;MTSRLGRPVLAVAATLAVVMLAPVIALAGSLVNVDCGDGAPLSTTADLTTLTSLQASIQGMVDNPSGMSCSLTQGGVADPTLLGISTSNGGGDRFVVGGGRYGREFPNCPTNFSLNAHVNGQGPHGTQNVTMTNSDKGCPGQGHIRANVTCLAVNGNDAEIRGDILDQTGSLGPQFFPAGDTVLVTDVQDNGKPSSGVPDTIVQYVDTTGTDLACAPPSGDQYFTVDNGNITVHD
;
A
#
# COMPACT_ATOMS: atom_id res chain seq x y z
N MET A 1 48.17 36.39 10.57
CA MET A 1 47.76 35.09 11.16
C MET A 1 46.49 35.36 11.94
N THR A 2 45.29 34.86 11.65
CA THR A 2 44.79 33.78 10.77
C THR A 2 43.33 34.10 10.48
N SER A 3 42.93 34.07 9.20
CA SER A 3 41.54 34.16 8.75
C SER A 3 40.82 32.83 9.05
N ARG A 4 39.65 32.87 9.70
CA ARG A 4 38.75 31.72 9.83
C ARG A 4 37.73 31.79 8.70
N LEU A 5 37.97 31.02 7.63
CA LEU A 5 36.94 30.73 6.63
C LEU A 5 35.91 29.79 7.26
N GLY A 6 34.67 30.27 7.38
CA GLY A 6 33.51 29.46 7.70
C GLY A 6 33.22 28.47 6.56
N ARG A 7 32.93 27.22 6.93
CA ARG A 7 32.56 26.14 6.00
C ARG A 7 31.18 26.43 5.41
N PRO A 8 30.99 26.31 4.08
CA PRO A 8 29.65 26.38 3.50
C PRO A 8 28.90 25.08 3.78
N VAL A 9 27.73 25.19 4.41
CA VAL A 9 26.75 24.11 4.53
C VAL A 9 26.07 23.98 3.18
N LEU A 10 26.29 22.87 2.47
CA LEU A 10 25.48 22.52 1.29
C LEU A 10 24.06 22.23 1.77
N ALA A 11 23.13 23.12 1.44
CA ALA A 11 21.71 22.87 1.58
C ALA A 11 21.30 21.81 0.54
N VAL A 12 20.87 20.64 1.02
CA VAL A 12 20.22 19.63 0.17
C VAL A 12 18.85 20.16 -0.18
N ALA A 13 18.67 20.56 -1.45
CA ALA A 13 17.37 20.95 -1.97
C ALA A 13 16.47 19.70 -2.03
N ALA A 14 15.56 19.56 -1.08
CA ALA A 14 14.45 18.63 -1.19
C ALA A 14 13.53 19.12 -2.30
N THR A 15 13.60 18.48 -3.47
CA THR A 15 12.64 18.70 -4.56
C THR A 15 11.27 18.20 -4.10
N LEU A 16 10.43 19.14 -3.67
CA LEU A 16 9.01 18.91 -3.45
C LEU A 16 8.35 18.66 -4.82
N ALA A 17 8.17 17.39 -5.19
CA ALA A 17 7.34 17.03 -6.33
C ALA A 17 5.88 17.29 -5.92
N VAL A 18 5.33 18.42 -6.35
CA VAL A 18 3.90 18.71 -6.24
C VAL A 18 3.19 17.79 -7.23
N VAL A 19 2.58 16.71 -6.72
CA VAL A 19 1.72 15.84 -7.52
C VAL A 19 0.43 16.61 -7.80
N MET A 20 0.29 17.15 -9.02
CA MET A 20 -0.95 17.78 -9.45
C MET A 20 -1.97 16.69 -9.78
N LEU A 21 -2.91 16.45 -8.87
CA LEU A 21 -4.09 15.65 -9.13
C LEU A 21 -5.03 16.45 -10.06
N ALA A 22 -4.89 16.25 -11.37
CA ALA A 22 -5.82 16.83 -12.34
C ALA A 22 -7.22 16.22 -12.15
N PRO A 23 -8.31 17.00 -12.34
CA PRO A 23 -9.66 16.47 -12.29
C PRO A 23 -9.83 15.48 -13.44
N VAL A 24 -10.10 14.21 -13.12
CA VAL A 24 -10.20 13.18 -14.13
C VAL A 24 -11.66 12.91 -14.49
N ILE A 25 -11.96 12.98 -15.78
CA ILE A 25 -13.25 12.58 -16.35
C ILE A 25 -13.18 11.08 -16.61
N ALA A 26 -13.77 10.29 -15.72
CA ALA A 26 -13.81 8.84 -15.89
C ALA A 26 -14.95 8.43 -16.82
N LEU A 27 -14.63 7.67 -17.87
CA LEU A 27 -15.61 6.89 -18.60
C LEU A 27 -15.71 5.51 -17.92
N ALA A 28 -16.91 4.94 -17.81
CA ALA A 28 -17.05 3.59 -17.27
C ALA A 28 -16.21 2.60 -18.11
N GLY A 29 -15.37 1.79 -17.47
CA GLY A 29 -14.46 0.85 -18.15
C GLY A 29 -13.19 1.52 -18.69
N SER A 30 -12.69 2.56 -18.03
CA SER A 30 -11.42 3.20 -18.41
C SER A 30 -10.24 2.30 -18.04
N LEU A 31 -9.24 2.23 -18.92
CA LEU A 31 -7.97 1.60 -18.60
C LEU A 31 -7.25 2.46 -17.58
N VAL A 32 -6.93 1.87 -16.43
CA VAL A 32 -6.17 2.50 -15.36
C VAL A 32 -4.84 1.80 -15.19
N ASN A 33 -3.81 2.58 -14.90
CA ASN A 33 -2.50 2.06 -14.55
C ASN A 33 -2.03 2.67 -13.23
N VAL A 34 -1.70 1.83 -12.26
CA VAL A 34 -1.09 2.21 -10.98
C VAL A 34 0.37 1.79 -10.99
N ASP A 35 1.28 2.75 -10.89
CA ASP A 35 2.73 2.52 -10.84
C ASP A 35 3.30 3.07 -9.52
N CYS A 36 3.89 2.17 -8.74
CA CYS A 36 4.49 2.45 -7.43
C CYS A 36 6.02 2.44 -7.47
N GLY A 37 6.63 2.27 -8.65
CA GLY A 37 8.08 2.20 -8.82
C GLY A 37 8.72 0.88 -8.37
N ASP A 38 7.91 -0.16 -8.16
CA ASP A 38 8.33 -1.52 -7.80
C ASP A 38 8.62 -2.42 -9.01
N GLY A 39 8.42 -1.91 -10.24
CA GLY A 39 8.74 -2.59 -11.49
C GLY A 39 7.63 -3.49 -12.03
N ALA A 40 6.48 -3.55 -11.34
CA ALA A 40 5.30 -4.29 -11.77
C ALA A 40 4.06 -3.39 -11.64
N PRO A 41 3.77 -2.52 -12.63
CA PRO A 41 2.60 -1.67 -12.56
C PRO A 41 1.31 -2.49 -12.72
N LEU A 42 0.30 -2.19 -11.91
CA LEU A 42 -1.05 -2.70 -12.09
C LEU A 42 -1.68 -2.03 -13.30
N SER A 43 -2.18 -2.81 -14.25
CA SER A 43 -2.94 -2.33 -15.41
C SER A 43 -4.27 -3.06 -15.48
N THR A 44 -5.38 -2.37 -15.26
CA THR A 44 -6.73 -2.97 -15.23
C THR A 44 -7.80 -2.01 -15.76
N THR A 45 -9.01 -2.51 -16.04
CA THR A 45 -10.16 -1.66 -16.36
C THR A 45 -10.94 -1.32 -15.10
N ALA A 46 -11.14 -0.04 -14.81
CA ALA A 46 -11.89 0.41 -13.64
C ALA A 46 -13.16 1.15 -14.03
N ASP A 47 -14.22 0.93 -13.25
CA ASP A 47 -15.39 1.80 -13.25
C ASP A 47 -15.12 3.09 -12.43
N LEU A 48 -16.07 4.02 -12.45
CA LEU A 48 -15.92 5.29 -11.70
C LEU A 48 -15.77 5.06 -10.19
N THR A 49 -16.42 4.03 -9.64
CA THR A 49 -16.33 3.69 -8.22
C THR A 49 -14.93 3.24 -7.84
N THR A 50 -14.39 2.28 -8.58
CA THR A 50 -13.06 1.71 -8.38
C THR A 50 -12.00 2.77 -8.58
N LEU A 51 -12.13 3.58 -9.63
CA LEU A 51 -11.20 4.67 -9.89
C LEU A 51 -11.18 5.73 -8.77
N THR A 52 -12.35 6.13 -8.28
CA THR A 52 -12.43 7.08 -7.15
C THR A 52 -11.77 6.51 -5.90
N SER A 53 -11.94 5.21 -5.67
CA SER A 53 -11.36 4.50 -4.52
C SER A 53 -9.83 4.40 -4.66
N LEU A 54 -9.32 4.06 -5.85
CA LEU A 54 -7.88 4.07 -6.16
C LEU A 54 -7.25 5.45 -5.94
N GLN A 55 -7.93 6.53 -6.36
CA GLN A 55 -7.47 7.90 -6.11
C GLN A 55 -7.37 8.18 -4.61
N ALA A 56 -8.38 7.79 -3.83
CA ALA A 56 -8.37 7.96 -2.37
C ALA A 56 -7.28 7.12 -1.70
N SER A 57 -7.07 5.87 -2.15
CA SER A 57 -6.00 4.99 -1.65
C SER A 57 -4.62 5.58 -1.89
N ILE A 58 -4.36 6.11 -3.08
CA ILE A 58 -3.09 6.79 -3.42
C ILE A 58 -2.93 8.08 -2.63
N GLN A 59 -3.99 8.87 -2.47
CA GLN A 59 -3.95 10.06 -1.61
C GLN A 59 -3.63 9.67 -0.16
N GLY A 60 -4.17 8.55 0.33
CA GLY A 60 -3.86 8.02 1.65
C GLY A 60 -2.38 7.68 1.84
N MET A 61 -1.67 7.21 0.80
CA MET A 61 -0.21 6.98 0.83
C MET A 61 0.57 8.29 0.94
N VAL A 62 0.09 9.35 0.27
CA VAL A 62 0.68 10.69 0.34
C VAL A 62 0.49 11.30 1.73
N ASP A 63 -0.73 11.20 2.27
CA ASP A 63 -1.09 11.78 3.57
C ASP A 63 -0.47 11.02 4.74
N ASN A 64 -0.17 9.73 4.56
CA ASN A 64 0.40 8.86 5.59
C ASN A 64 1.65 8.12 5.05
N PRO A 65 2.79 8.83 4.89
CA PRO A 65 3.97 8.25 4.27
C PRO A 65 4.49 7.01 5.03
N SER A 66 4.72 5.94 4.27
CA SER A 66 5.33 4.69 4.74
C SER A 66 6.44 4.19 3.81
N GLY A 67 6.98 5.06 2.94
CA GLY A 67 8.13 4.72 2.09
C GLY A 67 7.79 4.19 0.69
N MET A 68 6.50 4.14 0.33
CA MET A 68 6.04 3.91 -1.04
C MET A 68 5.09 5.05 -1.44
N SER A 69 5.11 5.40 -2.72
CA SER A 69 4.21 6.36 -3.36
C SER A 69 3.85 5.83 -4.73
N CYS A 70 2.56 5.85 -5.05
CA CYS A 70 2.07 5.38 -6.34
C CYS A 70 1.54 6.54 -7.18
N SER A 71 1.50 6.34 -8.49
CA SER A 71 0.88 7.25 -9.44
C SER A 71 -0.23 6.51 -10.19
N LEU A 72 -1.32 7.23 -10.46
CA LEU A 72 -2.46 6.70 -11.22
C LEU A 72 -2.56 7.44 -12.54
N THR A 73 -2.48 6.70 -13.63
CA THR A 73 -2.73 7.21 -14.98
C THR A 73 -3.97 6.55 -15.56
N GLN A 74 -4.70 7.32 -16.38
CA GLN A 74 -5.86 6.84 -17.11
C GLN A 74 -5.58 6.95 -18.60
N GLY A 75 -5.74 5.83 -19.31
CA GLY A 75 -5.60 5.76 -20.75
C GLY A 75 -6.95 5.74 -21.46
N GLY A 76 -7.03 6.38 -22.63
CA GLY A 76 -8.07 6.05 -23.59
C GLY A 76 -7.83 4.64 -24.13
N VAL A 77 -8.87 3.81 -24.21
CA VAL A 77 -8.77 2.44 -24.73
C VAL A 77 -8.37 2.43 -26.21
N ALA A 78 -7.10 2.23 -26.49
CA ALA A 78 -6.63 1.66 -27.75
C ALA A 78 -6.36 0.17 -27.48
N ASP A 79 -7.26 -0.69 -27.95
CA ASP A 79 -7.21 -2.16 -27.92
C ASP A 79 -6.42 -2.80 -26.74
N PRO A 80 -7.09 -3.29 -25.68
CA PRO A 80 -6.45 -3.92 -24.53
C PRO A 80 -5.47 -5.06 -24.88
N THR A 81 -5.69 -5.72 -26.03
CA THR A 81 -4.84 -6.83 -26.48
C THR A 81 -3.45 -6.39 -26.97
N LEU A 82 -3.29 -5.13 -27.42
CA LEU A 82 -2.01 -4.57 -27.84
C LEU A 82 -1.08 -4.24 -26.67
N LEU A 83 -1.64 -4.07 -25.47
CA LEU A 83 -0.92 -3.71 -24.25
C LEU A 83 -0.64 -4.92 -23.35
N GLY A 84 -0.97 -6.14 -23.80
CA GLY A 84 -0.81 -7.34 -22.99
C GLY A 84 -1.75 -7.39 -21.78
N ILE A 85 -2.83 -6.59 -21.78
CA ILE A 85 -3.83 -6.59 -20.72
C ILE A 85 -4.68 -7.85 -20.92
N SER A 86 -4.68 -8.72 -19.90
CA SER A 86 -5.50 -9.94 -19.92
C SER A 86 -6.95 -9.56 -19.72
N THR A 87 -7.74 -9.50 -20.81
CA THR A 87 -9.20 -9.36 -20.72
C THR A 87 -9.89 -10.70 -20.43
N SER A 88 -9.25 -11.56 -19.64
CA SER A 88 -9.78 -12.90 -19.33
C SER A 88 -11.12 -12.80 -18.62
N ASN A 89 -12.19 -13.07 -19.37
CA ASN A 89 -13.56 -13.37 -18.90
C ASN A 89 -13.60 -14.67 -18.05
N GLY A 90 -12.79 -14.75 -17.00
CA GLY A 90 -12.64 -15.95 -16.16
C GLY A 90 -11.93 -15.74 -14.82
N GLY A 91 -11.80 -14.49 -14.36
CA GLY A 91 -11.14 -14.06 -13.12
C GLY A 91 -10.48 -12.72 -13.41
N GLY A 92 -11.02 -11.63 -12.88
CA GLY A 92 -10.46 -10.29 -13.08
C GLY A 92 -9.05 -10.21 -12.51
N ASP A 93 -8.32 -9.15 -12.88
CA ASP A 93 -7.10 -8.81 -12.14
C ASP A 93 -7.50 -8.49 -10.70
N ARG A 94 -7.12 -9.37 -9.78
CA ARG A 94 -7.31 -9.17 -8.35
C ARG A 94 -6.26 -8.22 -7.85
N PHE A 95 -6.67 -7.21 -7.08
CA PHE A 95 -5.71 -6.27 -6.53
C PHE A 95 -6.13 -5.70 -5.19
N VAL A 96 -5.13 -5.23 -4.46
CA VAL A 96 -5.24 -4.37 -3.29
C VAL A 96 -4.32 -3.18 -3.48
N VAL A 97 -4.90 -1.98 -3.48
CA VAL A 97 -4.13 -0.73 -3.45
C VAL A 97 -4.62 0.08 -2.27
N GLY A 98 -3.72 0.47 -1.37
CA GLY A 98 -4.13 1.11 -0.12
C GLY A 98 -3.04 1.96 0.48
N GLY A 99 -3.43 3.02 1.18
CA GLY A 99 -2.51 3.84 1.93
C GLY A 99 -3.25 4.51 3.07
N GLY A 100 -2.60 4.58 4.22
CA GLY A 100 -3.25 5.16 5.38
C GLY A 100 -2.47 5.02 6.67
N ARG A 101 -3.17 5.28 7.76
CA ARG A 101 -2.71 5.16 9.13
C ARG A 101 -3.77 4.45 9.96
N TYR A 102 -3.33 3.54 10.83
CA TYR A 102 -4.18 2.91 11.84
C TYR A 102 -3.50 3.00 13.22
N GLY A 103 -4.20 2.50 14.24
CA GLY A 103 -3.68 2.40 15.59
C GLY A 103 -4.05 3.58 16.50
N ARG A 104 -5.14 4.31 16.24
CA ARG A 104 -5.71 5.30 17.19
C ARG A 104 -5.93 4.76 18.60
N GLU A 105 -6.21 3.46 18.72
CA GLU A 105 -6.32 2.75 20.01
C GLU A 105 -5.01 2.70 20.78
N PHE A 106 -3.88 2.82 20.07
CA PHE A 106 -2.53 2.98 20.61
C PHE A 106 -2.01 4.36 20.22
N PRO A 107 -2.51 5.46 20.83
CA PRO A 107 -2.28 6.82 20.35
C PRO A 107 -0.81 7.23 20.26
N ASN A 108 0.08 6.55 20.99
CA ASN A 108 1.51 6.79 20.95
C ASN A 108 2.25 6.00 19.86
N CYS A 109 1.62 4.99 19.24
CA CYS A 109 2.17 4.07 18.25
C CYS A 109 1.36 4.04 16.95
N PRO A 110 1.11 5.20 16.32
CA PRO A 110 0.45 5.19 15.03
C PRO A 110 1.29 4.47 13.98
N THR A 111 0.63 3.66 13.18
CA THR A 111 1.29 2.90 12.12
C THR A 111 0.76 3.35 10.77
N ASN A 112 1.66 3.88 9.94
CA ASN A 112 1.38 4.20 8.56
C ASN A 112 1.64 2.97 7.70
N PHE A 113 0.83 2.76 6.68
CA PHE A 113 0.96 1.66 5.75
C PHE A 113 0.78 2.12 4.31
N SER A 114 1.32 1.34 3.38
CA SER A 114 0.99 1.44 1.96
C SER A 114 1.08 0.06 1.33
N LEU A 115 0.14 -0.22 0.43
CA LEU A 115 -0.09 -1.52 -0.19
C LEU A 115 -0.23 -1.33 -1.69
N ASN A 116 0.52 -2.12 -2.45
CA ASN A 116 0.30 -2.37 -3.86
C ASN A 116 0.47 -3.88 -4.06
N ALA A 117 -0.63 -4.60 -4.23
CA ALA A 117 -0.61 -6.04 -4.47
C ALA A 117 -1.56 -6.35 -5.62
N HIS A 118 -1.14 -7.15 -6.58
CA HIS A 118 -2.03 -7.61 -7.64
C HIS A 118 -1.55 -8.93 -8.24
N VAL A 119 -2.47 -9.69 -8.85
CA VAL A 119 -2.15 -10.94 -9.54
C VAL A 119 -2.41 -10.79 -11.03
N ASN A 120 -1.45 -11.24 -11.84
CA ASN A 120 -1.63 -11.39 -13.29
C ASN A 120 -1.16 -12.79 -13.75
N GLY A 121 -1.07 -13.01 -15.06
CA GLY A 121 -0.65 -14.31 -15.64
C GLY A 121 0.77 -14.77 -15.26
N GLN A 122 1.59 -13.92 -14.64
CA GLN A 122 2.94 -14.24 -14.14
C GLN A 122 2.97 -14.51 -12.63
N GLY A 123 1.85 -14.34 -11.92
CA GLY A 123 1.74 -14.51 -10.48
C GLY A 123 1.43 -13.21 -9.74
N PRO A 124 1.61 -13.21 -8.40
CA PRO A 124 1.45 -12.04 -7.55
C PRO A 124 2.63 -11.08 -7.69
N HIS A 125 2.34 -9.77 -7.63
CA HIS A 125 3.29 -8.68 -7.76
C HIS A 125 2.99 -7.56 -6.78
N GLY A 126 4.01 -6.71 -6.56
CA GLY A 126 3.90 -5.44 -5.88
C GLY A 126 4.65 -5.42 -4.55
N THR A 127 4.40 -4.40 -3.73
CA THR A 127 5.08 -4.20 -2.44
C THR A 127 4.10 -3.78 -1.35
N GLN A 128 4.46 -4.06 -0.11
CA GLN A 128 3.75 -3.59 1.07
C GLN A 128 4.74 -3.03 2.08
N ASN A 129 4.38 -1.88 2.64
CA ASN A 129 5.22 -1.14 3.57
C ASN A 129 4.48 -0.82 4.85
N VAL A 130 5.23 -0.81 5.94
CA VAL A 130 4.78 -0.42 7.28
C VAL A 130 5.79 0.52 7.87
N THR A 131 5.34 1.64 8.45
CA THR A 131 6.21 2.57 9.17
C THR A 131 5.55 3.00 10.46
N MET A 132 6.29 2.88 11.56
CA MET A 132 5.89 3.44 12.83
C MET A 132 6.91 4.48 13.27
N THR A 133 6.43 5.70 13.50
CA THR A 133 7.25 6.82 13.96
C THR A 133 7.02 7.06 15.45
N ASN A 134 8.07 7.19 16.25
CA ASN A 134 7.96 7.57 17.66
C ASN A 134 7.91 9.11 17.84
N SER A 135 7.28 9.82 16.91
CA SER A 135 7.21 11.29 16.92
C SER A 135 6.54 11.83 18.19
N ASP A 136 5.64 11.06 18.78
CA ASP A 136 4.78 11.51 19.89
C ASP A 136 5.30 11.11 21.29
N LYS A 137 6.51 10.54 21.39
CA LYS A 137 7.15 10.08 22.64
C LYS A 137 6.22 9.21 23.49
N GLY A 138 6.23 7.91 23.19
CA GLY A 138 5.48 6.94 24.00
C GLY A 138 5.36 5.58 23.36
N CYS A 139 5.79 5.43 22.10
CA CYS A 139 5.88 4.13 21.50
C CYS A 139 7.13 3.39 21.97
N PRO A 140 7.02 2.10 22.37
CA PRO A 140 8.19 1.27 22.67
C PRO A 140 9.03 0.99 21.41
N GLY A 141 8.50 1.29 20.22
CA GLY A 141 9.13 1.00 18.95
C GLY A 141 9.12 2.18 17.97
N GLN A 142 10.03 2.14 17.02
CA GLN A 142 9.98 2.87 15.77
C GLN A 142 10.68 2.02 14.72
N GLY A 143 10.27 2.16 13.47
CA GLY A 143 10.87 1.37 12.42
C GLY A 143 10.11 1.45 11.11
N HIS A 144 10.62 0.68 10.16
CA HIS A 144 10.06 0.54 8.84
C HIS A 144 10.25 -0.91 8.40
N ILE A 145 9.22 -1.48 7.78
CA ILE A 145 9.29 -2.74 7.03
C ILE A 145 8.87 -2.44 5.62
N ARG A 146 9.61 -3.00 4.67
CA ARG A 146 9.21 -3.13 3.28
C ARG A 146 9.30 -4.60 2.89
N ALA A 147 8.25 -5.12 2.28
CA ALA A 147 8.18 -6.49 1.79
C ALA A 147 7.70 -6.55 0.34
N ASN A 148 8.22 -7.51 -0.41
CA ASN A 148 7.76 -7.81 -1.76
C ASN A 148 6.56 -8.74 -1.68
N VAL A 149 5.50 -8.49 -2.44
CA VAL A 149 4.31 -9.35 -2.45
C VAL A 149 4.65 -10.68 -3.12
N THR A 150 4.38 -11.77 -2.41
CA THR A 150 4.61 -13.16 -2.85
C THR A 150 3.30 -13.95 -2.94
N CYS A 151 2.24 -13.46 -2.31
CA CYS A 151 0.91 -14.06 -2.38
C CYS A 151 -0.17 -13.00 -2.17
N LEU A 152 -1.28 -13.13 -2.91
CA LEU A 152 -2.49 -12.34 -2.73
C LEU A 152 -3.71 -13.27 -2.84
N ALA A 153 -4.51 -13.33 -1.78
CA ALA A 153 -5.82 -13.98 -1.78
C ALA A 153 -6.89 -12.91 -1.59
N VAL A 154 -7.92 -12.91 -2.44
CA VAL A 154 -9.07 -12.00 -2.36
C VAL A 154 -10.35 -12.81 -2.30
N ASN A 155 -11.29 -12.37 -1.48
CA ASN A 155 -12.65 -12.92 -1.40
C ASN A 155 -13.64 -11.77 -1.17
N GLY A 156 -14.24 -11.27 -2.25
CA GLY A 156 -15.08 -10.09 -2.18
C GLY A 156 -14.27 -8.86 -1.74
N ASN A 157 -14.61 -8.31 -0.57
CA ASN A 157 -13.96 -7.10 -0.04
C ASN A 157 -12.81 -7.40 0.93
N ASP A 158 -12.56 -8.68 1.22
CA ASP A 158 -11.51 -9.12 2.13
C ASP A 158 -10.29 -9.61 1.33
N ALA A 159 -9.09 -9.30 1.80
CA ALA A 159 -7.86 -9.79 1.17
C ALA A 159 -6.73 -10.04 2.17
N GLU A 160 -5.94 -11.09 1.93
CA GLU A 160 -4.66 -11.35 2.60
C GLU A 160 -3.52 -11.14 1.61
N ILE A 161 -2.54 -10.35 2.03
CA ILE A 161 -1.29 -10.10 1.31
C ILE A 161 -0.15 -10.70 2.14
N ARG A 162 0.64 -11.58 1.53
CA ARG A 162 1.88 -12.08 2.12
C ARG A 162 3.07 -11.63 1.29
N GLY A 163 4.19 -11.39 1.96
CA GLY A 163 5.39 -10.94 1.27
C GLY A 163 6.68 -11.12 2.03
N ASP A 164 7.74 -11.46 1.31
CA ASP A 164 9.10 -11.53 1.86
C ASP A 164 9.60 -10.14 2.24
N ILE A 165 10.02 -9.98 3.50
CA ILE A 165 10.63 -8.76 4.03
C ILE A 165 11.96 -8.51 3.30
N LEU A 166 12.04 -7.41 2.57
CA LEU A 166 13.23 -6.95 1.86
C LEU A 166 14.16 -6.18 2.78
N ASP A 167 13.58 -5.29 3.58
CA ASP A 167 14.30 -4.54 4.59
C ASP A 167 13.41 -4.24 5.79
N GLN A 168 14.03 -4.30 6.97
CA GLN A 168 13.42 -3.94 8.23
C GLN A 168 14.41 -3.09 9.03
N THR A 169 13.93 -1.95 9.51
CA THR A 169 14.69 -1.05 10.37
C THR A 169 13.99 -0.87 11.70
N GLY A 170 14.77 -0.66 12.75
CA GLY A 170 14.26 -0.45 14.10
C GLY A 170 13.53 -1.66 14.67
N SER A 171 12.68 -1.40 15.67
CA SER A 171 11.78 -2.40 16.25
C SER A 171 10.41 -1.76 16.22
N LEU A 172 9.48 -2.28 15.40
CA LEU A 172 8.11 -1.76 15.35
C LEU A 172 7.27 -2.22 16.56
N GLY A 173 7.91 -2.34 17.73
CA GLY A 173 7.36 -2.99 18.91
C GLY A 173 7.63 -4.50 18.83
N PRO A 174 8.39 -5.10 19.76
CA PRO A 174 8.75 -6.52 19.71
C PRO A 174 7.55 -7.47 19.83
N GLN A 175 6.36 -6.95 20.16
CA GLN A 175 5.12 -7.70 20.24
C GLN A 175 4.40 -7.84 18.88
N PHE A 176 4.56 -6.85 18.00
CA PHE A 176 3.88 -6.80 16.70
C PHE A 176 4.80 -7.19 15.55
N PHE A 177 6.08 -6.86 15.68
CA PHE A 177 7.11 -7.11 14.67
C PHE A 177 8.42 -7.57 15.36
N PRO A 178 8.44 -8.78 15.94
CA PRO A 178 9.67 -9.38 16.44
C PRO A 178 10.75 -9.45 15.35
N ALA A 179 12.01 -9.38 15.78
CA ALA A 179 13.14 -9.54 14.86
C ALA A 179 13.37 -11.03 14.57
N GLY A 180 13.67 -11.37 13.31
CA GLY A 180 14.02 -12.73 12.88
C GLY A 180 12.99 -13.39 11.98
N ASP A 181 11.75 -12.89 11.97
CA ASP A 181 10.74 -13.26 11.00
C ASP A 181 11.03 -12.62 9.64
N THR A 182 10.56 -13.27 8.57
CA THR A 182 10.94 -12.89 7.18
C THR A 182 9.74 -12.62 6.30
N VAL A 183 8.51 -12.83 6.79
CA VAL A 183 7.29 -12.61 6.01
C VAL A 183 6.46 -11.53 6.69
N LEU A 184 6.03 -10.52 5.94
CA LEU A 184 5.00 -9.58 6.35
C LEU A 184 3.65 -10.08 5.85
N VAL A 185 2.69 -10.17 6.75
CA VAL A 185 1.30 -10.51 6.45
C VAL A 185 0.43 -9.29 6.72
N THR A 186 -0.45 -9.00 5.77
CA THR A 186 -1.42 -7.91 5.85
C THR A 186 -2.79 -8.43 5.44
N ASP A 187 -3.73 -8.42 6.39
CA ASP A 187 -5.14 -8.68 6.10
C ASP A 187 -5.89 -7.35 6.06
N VAL A 188 -6.79 -7.20 5.09
CA VAL A 188 -7.59 -5.99 4.90
C VAL A 188 -9.03 -6.32 4.61
N GLN A 189 -9.91 -5.38 4.97
CA GLN A 189 -11.30 -5.35 4.54
C GLN A 189 -11.63 -3.94 4.00
N ASP A 190 -12.04 -3.89 2.74
CA ASP A 190 -12.61 -2.70 2.09
C ASP A 190 -14.07 -2.55 2.51
N ASN A 191 -14.34 -1.61 3.42
CA ASN A 191 -15.68 -1.41 3.97
C ASN A 191 -16.52 -0.45 3.12
N GLY A 192 -16.07 -0.19 1.89
CA GLY A 192 -16.73 0.61 0.89
C GLY A 192 -16.05 1.95 0.69
N LYS A 193 -16.64 2.75 -0.21
CA LYS A 193 -16.07 4.04 -0.64
C LYS A 193 -15.71 4.92 0.56
N PRO A 194 -14.67 5.77 0.45
CA PRO A 194 -14.30 6.71 1.50
C PRO A 194 -15.44 7.62 1.96
N SER A 195 -16.40 7.90 1.06
CA SER A 195 -17.58 8.73 1.33
C SER A 195 -18.70 8.02 2.10
N SER A 196 -18.62 6.71 2.32
CA SER A 196 -19.62 5.91 3.06
C SER A 196 -19.63 6.23 4.56
N GLY A 197 -18.51 6.76 5.08
CA GLY A 197 -18.31 7.00 6.51
C GLY A 197 -18.01 5.75 7.32
N VAL A 198 -17.95 4.57 6.69
CA VAL A 198 -17.47 3.33 7.31
C VAL A 198 -15.99 3.17 6.92
N PRO A 199 -15.05 3.23 7.88
CA PRO A 199 -13.64 3.11 7.55
C PRO A 199 -13.25 1.68 7.20
N ASP A 200 -12.25 1.53 6.34
CA ASP A 200 -11.60 0.25 6.09
C ASP A 200 -10.93 -0.28 7.35
N THR A 201 -10.63 -1.57 7.34
CA THR A 201 -9.95 -2.22 8.46
C THR A 201 -8.74 -3.00 7.99
N ILE A 202 -7.70 -3.05 8.84
CA ILE A 202 -6.40 -3.63 8.51
C ILE A 202 -5.80 -4.32 9.74
N VAL A 203 -5.09 -5.41 9.54
CA VAL A 203 -4.16 -5.97 10.52
C VAL A 203 -2.86 -6.34 9.82
N GLN A 204 -1.74 -6.05 10.47
CA GLN A 204 -0.42 -6.38 9.96
C GLN A 204 0.41 -7.03 11.05
N TYR A 205 1.10 -8.10 10.69
CA TYR A 205 1.94 -8.88 11.58
C TYR A 205 3.03 -9.59 10.77
N VAL A 206 3.98 -10.22 11.46
CA VAL A 206 5.05 -10.99 10.82
C VAL A 206 4.88 -12.48 11.06
N ASP A 207 5.41 -13.24 10.11
CA ASP A 207 5.38 -14.69 10.11
C ASP A 207 6.73 -15.26 9.63
N THR A 208 6.88 -16.56 9.81
CA THR A 208 8.13 -17.28 9.58
C THR A 208 8.38 -17.62 8.12
N THR A 209 9.64 -17.89 7.78
CA THR A 209 10.04 -18.28 6.42
C THR A 209 9.28 -19.52 5.93
N GLY A 210 8.84 -19.49 4.68
CA GLY A 210 8.13 -20.60 4.03
C GLY A 210 6.60 -20.50 4.13
N THR A 211 6.07 -19.48 4.80
CA THR A 211 4.62 -19.16 4.78
C THR A 211 4.27 -18.07 3.77
N ASP A 212 5.25 -17.54 3.04
CA ASP A 212 5.14 -16.44 2.07
C ASP A 212 4.19 -16.73 0.89
N LEU A 213 3.99 -18.01 0.55
CA LEU A 213 3.07 -18.46 -0.50
C LEU A 213 1.73 -18.99 0.03
N ALA A 214 1.53 -18.98 1.35
CA ALA A 214 0.39 -19.62 2.00
C ALA A 214 -0.78 -18.66 2.22
N CYS A 215 -1.16 -17.88 1.21
CA CYS A 215 -2.29 -16.96 1.36
C CYS A 215 -3.65 -17.66 1.34
N ALA A 216 -4.55 -17.22 2.21
CA ALA A 216 -5.92 -17.65 2.30
C ALA A 216 -6.85 -16.43 2.49
N PRO A 217 -8.14 -16.52 2.09
CA PRO A 217 -9.10 -15.49 2.45
C PRO A 217 -9.09 -15.26 3.98
N PRO A 218 -9.04 -14.00 4.46
CA PRO A 218 -9.01 -13.71 5.89
C PRO A 218 -10.20 -14.33 6.62
N SER A 219 -9.99 -14.80 7.86
CA SER A 219 -11.07 -15.42 8.63
C SER A 219 -10.94 -15.18 10.13
N GLY A 220 -11.81 -14.33 10.68
CA GLY A 220 -11.93 -14.12 12.12
C GLY A 220 -10.84 -13.25 12.74
N ASP A 221 -10.13 -12.46 11.93
CA ASP A 221 -9.04 -11.62 12.39
C ASP A 221 -9.52 -10.41 13.19
N GLN A 222 -8.73 -10.01 14.19
CA GLN A 222 -8.96 -8.78 14.92
C GLN A 222 -8.33 -7.62 14.14
N TYR A 223 -9.15 -6.87 13.42
CA TYR A 223 -8.68 -5.73 12.65
C TYR A 223 -8.61 -4.43 13.46
N PHE A 224 -7.71 -3.55 13.04
CA PHE A 224 -7.71 -2.14 13.41
C PHE A 224 -8.49 -1.31 12.40
N THR A 225 -9.17 -0.27 12.87
CA THR A 225 -9.77 0.74 11.99
C THR A 225 -8.67 1.57 11.32
N VAL A 226 -8.78 1.76 10.00
CA VAL A 226 -7.99 2.77 9.27
C VAL A 226 -8.50 4.16 9.66
N ASP A 227 -7.66 4.90 10.36
CA ASP A 227 -8.00 6.20 10.94
C ASP A 227 -8.03 7.33 9.91
N ASN A 228 -7.14 7.24 8.93
CA ASN A 228 -6.95 8.20 7.86
C ASN A 228 -6.35 7.46 6.66
N GLY A 229 -7.01 7.49 5.51
CA GLY A 229 -6.59 6.76 4.32
C GLY A 229 -7.72 5.97 3.69
N ASN A 230 -7.38 5.11 2.74
CA ASN A 230 -8.32 4.21 2.05
C ASN A 230 -7.61 2.97 1.53
N ILE A 231 -8.32 1.85 1.46
CA ILE A 231 -7.91 0.59 0.85
C ILE A 231 -8.94 0.26 -0.23
N THR A 232 -8.47 -0.08 -1.42
CA THR A 232 -9.32 -0.55 -2.51
C THR A 232 -9.02 -2.02 -2.74
N VAL A 233 -10.01 -2.89 -2.54
CA VAL A 233 -9.94 -4.32 -2.84
C VAL A 233 -10.79 -4.60 -4.10
N HIS A 234 -10.26 -5.40 -5.01
CA HIS A 234 -10.96 -5.81 -6.22
C HIS A 234 -10.73 -7.30 -6.49
N ASP A 235 -11.82 -8.01 -6.79
CA ASP A 235 -11.87 -9.45 -7.13
C ASP A 235 -12.20 -9.68 -8.62
#